data_AF-A0A2V6S281-F1
#
_entry.id   AF-A0A2V6S281-F1
#
_cell.length_a   1.000
_cell.length_b   1.000
_cell.length_c   1.000
_cell.angle_alpha   90.00
_cell.angle_beta   90.00
_cell.angle_gamma   90.00
#
_symmetry.space_group_name_H-M   'P 1'
#
loop_
_entity.id
_entity.type
_entity.pdbx_description
1 polymer ?
#
loop_
_entity_poly.entity_id
_entity_poly.type
_entity_poly.pdbx_seq_one_letter_code
_entity_poly.pdbx_strand_id
1 'polypeptide(L)' 'EGYQLDRQPDGALRFRRPDGRPMPEVPPPLEVFGDPVKILRAQHDAEGLALNARTTTPGWLGERLDVGWAIDVLHPLAR' A
#
# COMPACT_ATOMS: atom_id res chain seq x y z
N GLU A 1 21.69 6.99 -8.52
CA GLU A 1 20.57 7.83 -8.03
C GLU A 1 19.42 6.96 -7.54
N GLY A 2 19.25 6.84 -6.23
CA GLY A 2 18.22 6.01 -5.59
C GLY A 2 17.89 6.56 -4.21
N TYR A 3 16.99 5.92 -3.48
CA TYR A 3 16.72 6.33 -2.10
C TYR A 3 17.96 6.16 -1.22
N GLN A 4 18.17 7.09 -0.29
CA GLN A 4 19.30 7.08 0.64
C GLN A 4 18.82 6.98 2.07
N LEU A 5 19.66 6.39 2.93
CA LEU A 5 19.43 6.21 4.36
C LEU A 5 20.67 6.67 5.13
N ASP A 6 20.49 7.62 6.04
CA ASP A 6 21.53 8.05 6.98
C ASP A 6 21.11 7.75 8.40
N ARG A 7 21.99 7.10 9.18
CA ARG A 7 21.81 6.97 10.63
C ARG A 7 22.39 8.21 11.32
N GLN A 8 21.55 8.91 12.06
CA GLN A 8 21.91 10.09 12.84
C GLN A 8 22.65 9.69 14.13
N PRO A 9 23.39 10.63 14.77
CA PRO A 9 24.12 10.36 16.01
C PRO A 9 23.24 9.92 17.20
N ASP A 10 21.97 10.33 17.20
CA ASP A 10 20.95 9.91 18.18
C ASP A 10 20.36 8.51 17.88
N GLY A 11 20.80 7.88 16.79
CA GLY A 11 20.33 6.59 16.31
C GLY A 11 19.11 6.65 15.40
N ALA A 12 18.51 7.82 15.18
CA ALA A 12 17.39 8.00 14.26
C ALA A 12 17.81 7.77 12.80
N LEU A 13 16.85 7.43 11.94
CA LEU A 13 17.09 7.21 10.52
C LEU A 13 16.53 8.38 9.72
N ARG A 14 17.33 8.90 8.79
CA ARG A 14 16.91 9.94 7.83
C ARG A 14 16.90 9.37 6.43
N PHE A 15 15.74 9.41 5.79
CA PHE A 15 15.56 8.94 4.42
C PHE A 15 15.61 10.12 3.45
N ARG A 16 16.25 9.94 2.29
CA ARG A 16 16.20 10.89 1.19
C ARG A 16 15.68 10.24 -0.07
N ARG A 17 14.94 11.02 -0.84
CA ARG A 17 14.44 10.69 -2.17
C ARG A 17 15.62 10.67 -3.17
N PRO A 18 15.44 10.08 -4.36
CA PRO A 18 16.49 10.09 -5.39
C PRO A 18 16.96 11.49 -5.81
N ASP A 19 16.15 12.53 -5.59
CA ASP A 19 16.50 13.94 -5.84
C ASP A 19 17.29 14.60 -4.68
N GLY A 20 17.71 13.82 -3.68
CA GLY A 20 18.44 14.29 -2.51
C GLY A 20 17.58 15.03 -1.47
N ARG A 21 16.28 15.24 -1.73
CA ARG A 21 15.39 15.88 -0.75
C ARG A 21 15.05 14.88 0.37
N PRO A 22 14.90 15.35 1.63
CA PRO A 22 14.37 14.50 2.69
C PRO A 22 13.03 13.89 2.30
N MET A 23 12.81 12.64 2.68
CA MET A 23 11.48 12.05 2.63
C MET A 23 10.58 12.83 3.60
N PRO A 24 9.36 13.23 3.20
CA PRO A 24 8.44 13.88 4.13
C PRO A 24 8.10 12.92 5.27
N GLU A 25 7.96 13.48 6.47
CA GLU A 25 7.41 12.74 7.60
C GLU A 25 5.98 12.30 7.30
N VAL A 26 5.59 11.15 7.88
CA VAL A 26 4.23 10.66 7.76
C VAL A 26 3.29 11.71 8.33
N PRO A 27 2.27 12.17 7.59
CA PRO A 27 1.28 13.10 8.12
C PRO A 27 0.61 12.51 9.37
N PRO A 28 0.19 13.33 10.34
CA PRO A 28 -0.59 12.85 11.47
C PRO A 28 -1.79 12.03 10.99
N PRO A 29 -2.14 10.93 11.66
CA PRO A 29 -3.35 10.18 11.34
C PRO A 29 -4.57 11.11 11.38
N LEU A 30 -5.47 10.95 10.42
CA LEU A 30 -6.77 11.62 10.45
C LEU A 30 -7.55 11.15 11.68
N GLU A 31 -8.23 12.07 12.36
CA GLU A 31 -9.20 11.70 13.38
C GLU A 31 -10.36 10.97 12.71
N VAL A 32 -10.56 9.71 13.09
CA VAL A 32 -11.68 8.90 12.62
C VAL A 32 -12.71 8.81 13.74
N PHE A 33 -13.93 9.26 13.47
CA PHE A 33 -15.03 9.16 14.42
C PHE A 33 -15.61 7.75 14.43
N GLY A 34 -15.72 7.18 15.63
CA GLY A 34 -16.25 5.83 15.83
C GLY A 34 -15.23 4.73 15.58
N ASP A 35 -15.72 3.49 15.53
CA ASP A 35 -14.89 2.31 15.30
C ASP A 35 -14.83 2.04 13.77
N PRO A 36 -13.70 2.31 13.10
CA PRO A 36 -13.59 2.17 11.65
C PRO A 36 -13.84 0.74 11.18
N VAL A 37 -13.47 -0.26 11.99
CA VAL A 37 -13.67 -1.66 11.62
C VAL A 37 -15.16 -2.00 11.61
N LYS A 38 -15.93 -1.49 12.59
CA LYS A 38 -17.38 -1.69 12.61
C LYS A 38 -18.08 -0.96 11.47
N ILE A 39 -17.66 0.29 11.19
CA ILE A 39 -18.22 1.08 10.09
C ILE A 39 -18.01 0.36 8.75
N LEU A 40 -16.78 -0.08 8.47
CA LEU A 40 -16.45 -0.81 7.25
C LEU A 40 -17.22 -2.13 7.14
N ARG A 41 -17.35 -2.90 8.23
CA ARG A 41 -18.14 -4.14 8.22
C ARG A 41 -19.62 -3.89 7.89
N ALA A 42 -20.23 -2.87 8.48
CA ALA A 42 -21.62 -2.53 8.19
C ALA A 42 -21.83 -2.12 6.72
N GLN A 43 -20.87 -1.39 6.14
CA GLN A 43 -20.89 -1.05 4.71
C GLN A 43 -20.78 -2.31 3.84
N HIS A 44 -19.83 -3.19 4.15
CA HIS A 44 -19.70 -4.47 3.44
C HIS A 44 -20.97 -5.31 3.52
N ASP A 45 -21.58 -5.42 4.70
CA ASP A 45 -22.83 -6.16 4.91
C ASP A 45 -23.98 -5.56 4.08
N ALA A 46 -24.09 -4.22 4.03
CA ALA A 46 -25.09 -3.52 3.23
C ALA A 46 -24.89 -3.72 1.71
N GLU A 47 -23.65 -3.89 1.27
CA GLU A 47 -23.28 -4.18 -0.12
C GLU A 47 -23.25 -5.68 -0.44
N GLY A 48 -23.50 -6.55 0.54
CA GLY A 48 -23.41 -8.01 0.38
C GLY A 48 -21.98 -8.54 0.17
N LEU A 49 -20.96 -7.76 0.55
CA LEU A 49 -19.55 -8.11 0.42
C LEU A 49 -19.10 -9.02 1.57
N ALA A 50 -18.96 -10.32 1.29
CA ALA A 50 -18.42 -11.30 2.25
C ALA A 50 -16.88 -11.32 2.26
N LEU A 51 -16.25 -10.20 2.62
CA LEU A 51 -14.78 -10.10 2.69
C LEU A 51 -14.24 -10.91 3.87
N ASN A 52 -13.21 -11.71 3.61
CA ASN A 52 -12.52 -12.52 4.62
C ASN A 52 -11.00 -12.51 4.38
N ALA A 53 -10.26 -13.15 5.28
CA ALA A 53 -8.79 -13.18 5.24
C ALA A 53 -8.21 -13.74 3.92
N ARG A 54 -9.01 -14.46 3.12
CA ARG A 54 -8.58 -15.04 1.84
C ARG A 54 -9.03 -14.24 0.62
N THR A 55 -9.87 -13.21 0.78
CA THR A 55 -10.44 -12.49 -0.38
C THR A 55 -9.38 -11.88 -1.29
N THR A 56 -8.26 -11.43 -0.74
CA THR A 56 -7.12 -10.88 -1.52
C THR A 56 -5.96 -11.87 -1.64
N THR A 57 -6.12 -13.11 -1.18
CA THR A 57 -5.08 -14.13 -1.38
C THR A 57 -5.04 -14.47 -2.88
N PRO A 58 -3.90 -14.27 -3.55
CA PRO A 58 -3.79 -14.62 -4.95
C PRO A 58 -3.94 -16.12 -5.12
N GLY A 59 -4.53 -16.56 -6.23
CA GLY A 59 -4.53 -17.96 -6.65
C GLY A 59 -3.16 -18.45 -7.15
N TRP A 60 -2.12 -17.62 -7.01
CA TRP A 60 -0.77 -17.88 -7.48
C TRP A 60 -0.15 -19.07 -6.74
N LEU A 61 0.20 -20.14 -7.48
CA LEU A 61 0.81 -21.35 -6.96
C LEU A 61 2.34 -21.37 -7.14
N GLY A 62 2.93 -20.23 -7.53
CA GLY A 62 4.36 -20.08 -7.78
C GLY A 62 4.75 -20.14 -9.25
N GLU A 63 3.79 -20.11 -10.18
CA GLU A 63 4.04 -19.96 -11.61
C GLU A 63 4.82 -18.67 -11.92
N ARG A 64 5.46 -18.59 -13.09
CA ARG A 64 6.16 -17.35 -13.46
C ARG A 64 5.14 -16.22 -13.62
N LEU A 65 5.36 -15.12 -12.90
CA LEU A 65 4.55 -13.91 -13.03
C LEU A 65 4.54 -13.45 -14.49
N ASP A 66 3.34 -13.31 -15.05
CA ASP A 66 3.16 -12.69 -16.36
C ASP A 66 3.25 -11.17 -16.20
N VAL A 67 4.47 -10.65 -16.38
CA VAL A 67 4.76 -9.22 -16.28
C VAL A 67 4.07 -8.44 -17.40
N GLY A 68 3.84 -9.05 -18.57
CA GLY A 68 3.11 -8.42 -19.68
C GLY A 68 1.67 -8.15 -19.26
N TRP A 69 0.95 -9.19 -18.85
CA TRP A 69 -0.42 -9.06 -18.36
C TRP A 69 -0.54 -8.09 -17.17
N ALA A 70 0.38 -8.15 -16.20
CA ALA A 70 0.34 -7.28 -15.02
C ALA A 70 0.50 -5.80 -15.38
N ILE A 71 1.35 -5.48 -16.37
CA ILE A 71 1.47 -4.13 -16.92
C ILE A 71 0.19 -3.78 -17.69
N ASP A 72 -0.35 -4.72 -18.47
CA ASP A 72 -1.52 -4.47 -19.31
C ASP A 72 -2.78 -4.11 -18.50
N VAL A 73 -3.01 -4.78 -17.38
CA VAL A 73 -4.20 -4.53 -16.54
C VAL A 73 -4.07 -3.33 -15.61
N LEU A 74 -2.84 -2.90 -15.27
CA LEU A 74 -2.59 -1.77 -14.36
C LEU A 74 -2.29 -0.47 -15.09
N HIS A 75 -1.83 -0.54 -16.34
CA HIS A 75 -1.45 0.63 -17.12
C HIS A 75 -2.61 1.08 -18.01
N PRO A 76 -3.15 2.30 -17.82
CA PRO A 76 -4.37 2.75 -18.52
C PRO A 76 -4.22 2.92 -20.04
N LEU A 77 -3.01 2.76 -20.59
CA LEU A 77 -2.73 2.82 -22.03
C LEU A 77 -2.21 1.49 -22.61
N ALA A 78 -2.09 0.46 -21.78
CA ALA A 78 -1.73 -0.85 -22.26
C ALA A 78 -2.99 -1.56 -22.81
N ARG A 79 -2.80 -2.43 -23.82
CA ARG A 79 -3.83 -2.73 -24.83
C ARG A 79 -4.07 -4.22 -24.97
#